data_AF-X0YSV6-F1
#
_entry.id   AF-X0YSV6-F1
#
_cell.length_a   1.000
_cell.length_b   1.000
_cell.length_c   1.000
_cell.angle_alpha   90.00
_cell.angle_beta   90.00
_cell.angle_gamma   90.00
#
_symmetry.space_group_name_H-M   'P 1'
#
loop_
_entity.id
_entity.type
_entity.pdbx_description
1 polymer ?
#
loop_
_entity_poly.entity_id
_entity_poly.type
_entity_poly.pdbx_seq_one_letter_code
_entity_poly.pdbx_strand_id
1 'polypeptide(L)'
;MISLTDLIYILVLVIVAALISEQKDFIQKLYKQIVSQQSEENRLIDSRDDYRNLVYRVPIGLYRTTPEGKILEASSALMEILGFPDFETLSFVNIADELYVDSQDRQNEQILLQKDGLVRDYELRLYRRNRDIIWVRDNVRAIKGETGTIICYEGSLEDITERKEMEAAEREQRLLAEALSDTAAALSGTLEFEEVLDRILVNMEHVVPHDAANIMLVDKGSARIARSKGYISDWEEDARQESRFLI
;
A
#
# COMPACT_ATOMS: atom_id res chain seq x y z
N MET A 1 67.17 -1.79 69.73
CA MET A 1 67.36 -2.86 68.72
C MET A 1 66.01 -3.51 68.53
N ILE A 2 65.48 -3.53 67.30
CA ILE A 2 64.27 -4.29 66.95
C ILE A 2 64.66 -5.78 67.00
N SER A 3 63.87 -6.61 67.67
CA SER A 3 64.18 -8.05 67.75
C SER A 3 63.91 -8.74 66.41
N LEU A 4 64.58 -9.86 66.13
CA LEU A 4 64.35 -10.63 64.90
C LEU A 4 62.87 -11.05 64.75
N THR A 5 62.21 -11.33 65.87
CA THR A 5 60.78 -11.65 65.94
C THR A 5 59.89 -10.48 65.51
N ASP A 6 60.22 -9.25 65.90
CA ASP A 6 59.47 -8.05 65.49
C ASP A 6 59.60 -7.81 63.98
N LEU A 7 60.80 -8.05 63.42
CA LEU A 7 61.06 -7.90 61.99
C LEU A 7 60.27 -8.92 61.16
N ILE A 8 60.18 -10.18 61.62
CA ILE A 8 59.37 -11.23 60.99
C ILE A 8 57.89 -10.86 61.04
N TYR A 9 57.40 -10.34 62.17
CA TYR A 9 56.00 -9.96 62.32
C TYR A 9 55.58 -8.82 61.38
N ILE A 10 56.42 -7.80 61.24
CA ILE A 10 56.21 -6.69 60.29
C ILE A 10 56.22 -7.21 58.84
N LEU A 11 57.17 -8.08 58.49
CA LEU A 11 57.25 -8.64 57.13
C LEU A 11 56.00 -9.44 56.77
N VAL A 12 55.50 -10.28 57.69
CA VAL A 12 54.26 -11.05 57.48
C VAL A 12 53.06 -10.11 57.31
N LEU A 13 52.94 -9.07 58.14
CA LEU A 13 51.86 -8.07 58.02
C LEU A 13 51.88 -7.36 56.66
N VAL A 14 53.06 -6.96 56.17
CA VAL A 14 53.21 -6.29 54.87
C VAL A 14 52.83 -7.23 53.72
N ILE A 15 53.25 -8.49 53.76
CA ILE A 15 52.91 -9.49 52.73
C ILE A 15 51.40 -9.76 52.73
N VAL A 16 50.79 -9.94 53.90
CA VAL A 16 49.34 -10.16 54.01
C VAL A 16 48.56 -8.95 53.50
N ALA A 17 48.97 -7.74 53.86
CA ALA A 17 48.33 -6.52 53.38
C ALA A 17 48.46 -6.35 51.86
N ALA A 18 49.63 -6.65 51.29
CA ALA A 18 49.87 -6.62 49.84
C ALA A 18 48.99 -7.65 49.10
N LEU A 19 48.90 -8.88 49.63
CA LEU A 19 48.08 -9.95 49.05
C LEU A 19 46.58 -9.61 49.07
N ILE A 20 46.09 -8.99 50.16
CA ILE A 20 44.69 -8.54 50.27
C ILE A 20 44.42 -7.41 49.27
N SER A 21 45.37 -6.49 49.10
CA SER A 21 45.25 -5.39 48.14
C SER A 21 45.17 -5.91 46.69
N GLU A 22 46.03 -6.85 46.33
CA GLU A 22 46.07 -7.44 44.99
C GLU A 22 44.79 -8.22 44.67
N GLN A 23 44.29 -9.02 45.62
CA GLN A 23 43.02 -9.73 45.51
C GLN A 23 41.84 -8.77 45.29
N LYS A 24 41.81 -7.64 46.00
CA LYS A 24 40.76 -6.64 45.87
C LYS A 24 40.74 -5.98 44.49
N ASP A 25 41.90 -5.66 43.94
CA ASP A 25 42.02 -5.07 42.60
C ASP A 25 41.62 -6.05 41.50
N PHE A 26 41.97 -7.33 41.65
CA PHE A 26 41.55 -8.38 40.72
C PHE A 26 40.03 -8.56 40.73
N ILE A 27 39.41 -8.64 41.90
CA ILE A 27 37.95 -8.76 42.04
C ILE A 27 37.23 -7.54 41.45
N GLN A 28 37.74 -6.33 41.67
CA GLN A 28 37.14 -5.11 41.10
C GLN A 28 37.23 -5.06 39.57
N LYS A 29 38.37 -5.49 39.00
CA LYS A 29 38.52 -5.60 37.54
C LYS A 29 37.54 -6.62 36.97
N LEU A 30 37.43 -7.79 37.60
CA LEU A 30 36.51 -8.84 37.17
C LEU A 30 35.04 -8.39 37.27
N TYR A 31 34.67 -7.72 38.35
CA TYR A 31 33.32 -7.17 38.53
C TYR A 31 32.99 -6.12 37.46
N LYS A 32 33.91 -5.18 37.17
CA LYS A 32 33.72 -4.21 36.09
C LYS A 32 33.58 -4.88 34.71
N GLN A 33 34.35 -5.93 34.46
CA GLN A 33 34.31 -6.65 33.20
C GLN A 33 32.99 -7.40 33.00
N ILE A 34 32.47 -8.06 34.04
CA ILE A 34 31.17 -8.76 34.01
C ILE A 34 30.03 -7.76 33.79
N VAL A 35 30.02 -6.64 34.54
CA VAL A 35 28.98 -5.60 34.40
C VAL A 35 29.04 -4.94 33.00
N SER A 36 30.24 -4.70 32.47
CA SER A 36 30.41 -4.17 31.12
C SER A 36 29.91 -5.13 30.04
N GLN A 37 30.16 -6.44 30.18
CA GLN A 37 29.66 -7.42 29.22
C GLN A 37 28.14 -7.52 29.26
N GLN A 38 27.55 -7.61 30.47
CA GLN A 38 26.10 -7.71 30.64
C GLN A 38 25.37 -6.46 30.16
N SER A 39 25.94 -5.27 30.35
CA SER A 39 25.34 -4.02 29.85
C SER A 39 25.41 -3.90 28.32
N GLU A 40 26.48 -4.36 27.69
CA GLU A 40 26.57 -4.41 26.23
C GLU A 40 25.59 -5.43 25.64
N GLU A 41 25.47 -6.61 26.26
CA GLU A 41 24.51 -7.65 25.89
C GLU A 41 23.05 -7.18 26.06
N ASN A 42 22.72 -6.55 27.19
CA ASN A 42 21.38 -5.98 27.41
C ASN A 42 21.08 -4.85 26.43
N ARG A 43 22.04 -3.97 26.12
CA ARG A 43 21.86 -2.93 25.09
C ARG A 43 21.62 -3.51 23.71
N LEU A 44 22.27 -4.62 23.37
CA LEU A 44 22.02 -5.34 22.11
C LEU A 44 20.64 -5.99 22.08
N ILE A 45 20.17 -6.53 23.22
CA ILE A 45 18.82 -7.09 23.35
C ILE A 45 17.76 -5.98 23.23
N ASP A 46 17.90 -4.89 23.99
CA ASP A 46 16.98 -3.75 23.95
C ASP A 46 16.94 -3.12 22.55
N SER A 47 18.10 -2.90 21.92
CA SER A 47 18.17 -2.41 20.54
C SER A 47 17.57 -3.39 19.53
N ARG A 48 17.60 -4.70 19.78
CA ARG A 48 16.98 -5.72 18.92
C ARG A 48 15.46 -5.72 19.08
N ASP A 49 14.96 -5.53 20.29
CA ASP A 49 13.54 -5.48 20.58
C ASP A 49 12.90 -4.16 20.13
N ASP A 50 13.63 -3.04 20.17
CA ASP A 50 13.24 -1.77 19.55
C ASP A 50 13.19 -1.86 18.03
N TYR A 51 14.17 -2.54 17.41
CA TYR A 51 14.17 -2.79 15.96
C TYR A 51 13.01 -3.72 15.55
N ARG A 52 12.68 -4.71 16.38
CA ARG A 52 11.49 -5.57 16.20
C ARG A 52 10.21 -4.74 16.27
N ASN A 53 10.04 -3.89 17.30
CA ASN A 53 8.85 -3.06 17.50
C ASN A 53 8.61 -2.01 16.40
N LEU A 54 9.67 -1.47 15.78
CA LEU A 54 9.53 -0.53 14.66
C LEU A 54 9.06 -1.22 13.36
N VAL A 55 9.40 -2.50 13.16
CA VAL A 55 8.99 -3.31 12.00
C VAL A 55 7.54 -3.82 12.14
N TYR A 56 7.00 -3.92 13.36
CA TYR A 56 5.69 -4.53 13.66
C TYR A 56 4.43 -3.80 13.14
N ARG A 57 4.52 -2.73 12.35
CA ARG A 57 3.33 -2.12 11.72
C ARG A 57 2.92 -2.76 10.41
N VAL A 58 3.78 -3.56 9.78
CA VAL A 58 3.45 -4.38 8.62
C VAL A 58 4.03 -5.78 8.86
N PRO A 59 3.21 -6.85 8.90
CA PRO A 59 3.73 -8.19 9.05
C PRO A 59 4.49 -8.58 7.77
N ILE A 60 5.80 -8.33 7.77
CA ILE A 60 6.69 -8.69 6.67
C ILE A 60 7.25 -10.10 6.93
N GLY A 61 6.95 -11.04 6.03
CA GLY A 61 7.50 -12.38 6.04
C GLY A 61 8.93 -12.38 5.52
N LEU A 62 9.87 -12.98 6.25
CA LEU A 62 11.25 -13.14 5.80
C LEU A 62 11.48 -14.58 5.39
N TYR A 63 12.24 -14.79 4.33
CA TYR A 63 12.51 -16.13 3.84
C TYR A 63 13.91 -16.26 3.21
N ARG A 64 14.38 -17.50 3.19
CA ARG A 64 15.52 -17.93 2.37
C ARG A 64 15.13 -19.18 1.61
N THR A 65 15.40 -19.23 0.30
CA THR A 65 15.06 -20.38 -0.56
C THR A 65 16.23 -20.81 -1.44
N THR A 66 16.22 -22.05 -1.89
CA THR A 66 17.09 -22.49 -2.99
C THR A 66 16.58 -21.92 -4.31
N PRO A 67 17.43 -21.85 -5.36
CA PRO A 67 16.98 -21.40 -6.68
C PRO A 67 15.79 -22.20 -7.23
N GLU A 68 15.72 -23.49 -6.90
CA GLU A 68 14.66 -24.43 -7.29
C GLU A 68 13.35 -24.25 -6.51
N GLY A 69 13.33 -23.40 -5.49
CA GLY A 69 12.12 -23.08 -4.72
C GLY A 69 11.93 -23.86 -3.43
N LYS A 70 12.95 -24.58 -2.94
CA LYS A 70 12.88 -25.18 -1.60
C LYS A 70 13.14 -24.11 -0.54
N ILE A 71 12.29 -24.02 0.48
CA ILE A 71 12.52 -23.11 1.59
C ILE A 71 13.61 -23.65 2.53
N LEU A 72 14.53 -22.77 2.92
CA LEU A 72 15.64 -23.05 3.83
C LEU A 72 15.39 -22.44 5.20
N GLU A 73 14.84 -21.23 5.24
CA GLU A 73 14.49 -20.50 6.46
C GLU A 73 13.23 -19.66 6.21
N ALA A 74 12.40 -19.49 7.24
CA ALA A 74 11.20 -18.66 7.20
C ALA A 74 10.92 -18.02 8.56
N SER A 75 10.44 -16.78 8.57
CA SER A 75 9.90 -16.13 9.78
C SER A 75 8.47 -16.61 10.08
N SER A 76 8.01 -16.38 11.32
CA SER A 76 6.61 -16.62 11.69
C SER A 76 5.62 -15.83 10.85
N ALA A 77 5.94 -14.56 10.56
CA ALA A 77 5.13 -13.72 9.69
C ALA A 77 4.98 -14.31 8.28
N LEU A 78 6.02 -14.93 7.71
CA LEU A 78 5.90 -15.58 6.41
C LEU A 78 4.91 -16.75 6.45
N MET A 79 4.99 -17.57 7.50
CA MET A 79 4.08 -18.70 7.69
C MET A 79 2.64 -18.23 7.85
N GLU A 80 2.41 -17.15 8.60
CA GLU A 80 1.11 -16.50 8.73
C GLU A 80 0.58 -15.95 7.39
N ILE A 81 1.42 -15.28 6.61
CA ILE A 81 1.08 -14.77 5.26
C ILE A 81 0.73 -15.93 4.31
N LEU A 82 1.48 -17.03 4.34
CA LEU A 82 1.26 -18.16 3.44
C LEU A 82 0.20 -19.16 3.96
N GLY A 83 -0.25 -19.00 5.21
CA GLY A 83 -1.25 -19.88 5.85
C GLY A 83 -0.69 -21.23 6.31
N PHE A 84 0.60 -21.30 6.63
CA PHE A 84 1.24 -22.50 7.16
C PHE A 84 1.31 -22.43 8.70
N PRO A 85 1.04 -23.55 9.40
CA PRO A 85 1.03 -23.57 10.87
C PRO A 85 2.43 -23.57 11.48
N ASP A 86 3.43 -24.10 10.76
CA ASP A 86 4.79 -24.29 11.24
C ASP A 86 5.78 -24.44 10.08
N PHE A 87 7.07 -24.37 10.40
CA PHE A 87 8.13 -24.47 9.39
C PHE A 87 8.26 -25.88 8.82
N GLU A 88 7.95 -26.90 9.61
CA GLU A 88 8.06 -28.29 9.18
C GLU A 88 7.14 -28.54 7.98
N THR A 89 5.87 -28.17 8.08
CA THR A 89 4.88 -28.27 7.01
C THR A 89 5.25 -27.42 5.79
N LEU A 90 5.75 -26.20 5.99
CA LEU A 90 6.21 -25.34 4.90
C LEU A 90 7.48 -25.89 4.20
N SER A 91 8.36 -26.57 4.94
CA SER A 91 9.64 -27.08 4.44
C SER A 91 9.51 -28.24 3.42
N PHE A 92 8.35 -28.90 3.41
CA PHE A 92 8.02 -29.96 2.46
C PHE A 92 7.43 -29.44 1.14
N VAL A 93 7.05 -28.17 1.07
CA VAL A 93 6.45 -27.54 -0.12
C VAL A 93 7.55 -26.97 -1.01
N ASN A 94 7.42 -27.19 -2.32
CA ASN A 94 8.22 -26.42 -3.28
C ASN A 94 7.46 -25.13 -3.64
N ILE A 95 7.95 -23.99 -3.17
CA ILE A 95 7.25 -22.72 -3.36
C ILE A 95 7.16 -22.32 -4.84
N ALA A 96 8.13 -22.72 -5.67
CA ALA A 96 8.15 -22.39 -7.09
C ALA A 96 7.04 -23.11 -7.88
N ASP A 97 6.67 -24.31 -7.44
CA ASP A 97 5.71 -25.16 -8.14
C ASP A 97 4.28 -25.01 -7.59
N GLU A 98 4.15 -24.75 -6.29
CA GLU A 98 2.86 -24.86 -5.59
C GLU A 98 2.19 -23.53 -5.25
N LEU A 99 2.99 -22.47 -5.03
CA LEU A 99 2.48 -21.20 -4.49
C LEU A 99 2.26 -20.13 -5.55
N TYR A 100 2.96 -20.12 -6.68
CA TYR A 100 2.74 -19.11 -7.71
C TYR A 100 1.40 -19.33 -8.43
N VAL A 101 0.57 -18.29 -8.52
CA VAL A 101 -0.68 -18.34 -9.30
C VAL A 101 -0.37 -18.31 -10.80
N ASP A 102 0.60 -17.49 -11.19
CA ASP A 102 1.15 -17.45 -12.54
C ASP A 102 2.61 -17.92 -12.50
N SER A 103 2.91 -19.04 -13.16
CA SER A 103 4.26 -19.60 -13.20
C SER A 103 5.25 -18.69 -13.94
N GLN A 104 4.77 -17.76 -14.77
CA GLN A 104 5.62 -16.79 -15.46
C GLN A 104 6.22 -15.76 -14.49
N ASP A 105 5.55 -15.45 -13.38
CA ASP A 105 6.06 -14.51 -12.39
C ASP A 105 7.39 -14.97 -11.78
N ARG A 106 7.47 -16.26 -11.42
CA ARG A 106 8.71 -16.87 -10.92
C ARG A 106 9.85 -16.80 -11.94
N GLN A 107 9.54 -17.10 -13.21
CA GLN A 107 10.55 -17.09 -14.27
C GLN A 107 11.08 -15.67 -14.51
N ASN A 108 10.19 -14.68 -14.55
CA ASN A 108 10.54 -13.27 -14.73
C ASN A 108 11.42 -12.78 -13.58
N GLU A 109 11.03 -13.10 -12.34
CA GLU A 109 11.81 -12.78 -11.14
C GLU A 109 13.21 -13.40 -11.19
N GLN A 110 13.32 -14.69 -11.56
CA GLN A 110 14.61 -15.36 -11.70
C GLN A 110 15.49 -14.73 -12.79
N ILE A 111 14.93 -14.30 -13.92
CA ILE A 111 15.66 -13.60 -14.98
C ILE A 111 16.22 -12.27 -14.46
N LEU A 112 15.39 -11.49 -13.75
CA LEU A 112 15.82 -10.23 -13.14
C LEU A 112 16.90 -10.45 -12.08
N LEU A 113 16.76 -11.48 -11.25
CA LEU A 113 17.76 -11.84 -10.22
C LEU A 113 19.08 -12.32 -10.84
N GLN A 114 19.06 -13.03 -11.96
CA GLN A 114 20.28 -13.41 -12.67
C GLN A 114 21.02 -12.19 -13.23
N LYS A 115 20.27 -11.26 -13.82
CA LYS A 115 20.81 -10.08 -14.48
C LYS A 115 21.29 -9.03 -13.49
N ASP A 116 20.44 -8.64 -12.56
CA ASP A 116 20.61 -7.45 -11.70
C ASP A 116 20.93 -7.84 -10.24
N GLY A 117 20.75 -9.10 -9.85
CA GLY A 117 21.04 -9.61 -8.51
C GLY A 117 20.02 -9.22 -7.45
N LEU A 118 19.02 -8.41 -7.80
CA LEU A 118 18.03 -7.84 -6.90
C LEU A 118 16.73 -7.55 -7.65
N VAL A 119 15.61 -7.88 -7.02
CA VAL A 119 14.25 -7.52 -7.42
C VAL A 119 13.61 -6.78 -6.25
N ARG A 120 12.96 -5.66 -6.54
CA ARG A 120 12.28 -4.83 -5.53
C ARG A 120 10.85 -4.58 -5.94
N ASP A 121 9.99 -4.44 -4.94
CA ASP A 121 8.60 -4.04 -5.08
C ASP A 121 7.83 -4.85 -6.15
N TYR A 122 8.17 -6.13 -6.31
CA TYR A 122 7.56 -6.97 -7.32
C TYR A 122 6.22 -7.48 -6.82
N GLU A 123 5.14 -6.97 -7.39
CA GLU A 123 3.78 -7.32 -6.98
C GLU A 123 3.28 -8.52 -7.80
N LEU A 124 2.95 -9.61 -7.11
CA LEU A 124 2.45 -10.84 -7.73
C LEU A 124 1.32 -11.46 -6.91
N ARG A 125 0.76 -12.56 -7.42
CA ARG A 125 -0.27 -13.34 -6.73
C ARG A 125 0.27 -14.70 -6.32
N LEU A 126 0.03 -15.05 -5.06
CA LEU A 126 0.37 -16.36 -4.51
C LEU A 126 -0.89 -17.07 -4.00
N TYR A 127 -0.85 -18.39 -4.05
CA TYR A 127 -1.74 -19.26 -3.30
C TYR A 127 -1.25 -19.36 -1.86
N ARG A 128 -2.16 -19.17 -0.91
CA ARG A 128 -2.00 -19.68 0.46
C ARG A 128 -2.13 -21.20 0.48
N ARG A 129 -1.75 -21.83 1.59
CA ARG A 129 -1.90 -23.29 1.81
C ARG A 129 -3.32 -23.79 1.54
N ASN A 130 -4.33 -23.00 1.90
CA ASN A 130 -5.75 -23.31 1.70
C ASN A 130 -6.26 -23.01 0.28
N ARG A 131 -5.38 -22.59 -0.65
CA ARG A 131 -5.67 -22.19 -2.03
C ARG A 131 -6.37 -20.85 -2.21
N ASP A 132 -6.51 -20.05 -1.15
CA ASP A 132 -6.90 -18.64 -1.30
C ASP A 132 -5.79 -17.88 -2.05
N ILE A 133 -6.19 -16.91 -2.86
CA ILE A 133 -5.26 -16.07 -3.61
C ILE A 133 -5.04 -14.79 -2.80
N ILE A 134 -3.77 -14.46 -2.58
CA ILE A 134 -3.36 -13.18 -2.01
C ILE A 134 -2.49 -12.40 -2.98
N TRP A 135 -2.59 -11.07 -2.88
CA TRP A 135 -1.62 -10.18 -3.49
C TRP A 135 -0.45 -9.99 -2.53
N VAL A 136 0.75 -10.18 -3.05
CA VAL A 136 1.97 -9.98 -2.29
C VAL A 136 2.90 -9.03 -3.02
N ARG A 137 3.69 -8.30 -2.25
CA ARG A 137 4.85 -7.57 -2.74
C ARG A 137 6.09 -8.29 -2.27
N ASP A 138 6.94 -8.70 -3.21
CA ASP A 138 8.19 -9.39 -2.92
C ASP A 138 9.40 -8.49 -3.20
N ASN A 139 10.39 -8.61 -2.32
CA ASN A 139 11.71 -8.01 -2.47
C ASN A 139 12.74 -9.12 -2.27
N VAL A 140 13.52 -9.41 -3.31
CA VAL A 140 14.36 -10.61 -3.36
C VAL A 140 15.76 -10.24 -3.81
N ARG A 141 16.78 -10.81 -3.17
CA ARG A 141 18.17 -10.73 -3.62
C ARG A 141 18.77 -12.10 -3.85
N ALA A 142 19.64 -12.18 -4.86
CA ALA A 142 20.42 -13.37 -5.15
C ALA A 142 21.72 -13.37 -4.34
N ILE A 143 21.95 -14.44 -3.59
CA ILE A 143 23.22 -14.68 -2.91
C ILE A 143 24.06 -15.57 -3.82
N LYS A 144 25.26 -15.10 -4.18
CA LYS A 144 26.20 -15.80 -5.06
C LYS A 144 27.31 -16.43 -4.23
N GLY A 145 27.68 -17.66 -4.59
CA GLY A 145 28.87 -18.34 -4.05
C GLY A 145 30.16 -17.83 -4.66
N GLU A 146 31.30 -18.40 -4.25
CA GLU A 146 32.65 -18.01 -4.70
C GLU A 146 32.84 -18.10 -6.22
N THR A 147 32.12 -19.00 -6.88
CA THR A 147 32.16 -19.22 -8.34
C THR A 147 31.24 -18.27 -9.12
N GLY A 148 30.53 -17.36 -8.45
CA GLY A 148 29.55 -16.46 -9.06
C GLY A 148 28.19 -17.11 -9.34
N THR A 149 28.01 -18.40 -9.05
CA THR A 149 26.72 -19.10 -9.16
C THR A 149 25.80 -18.71 -8.01
N ILE A 150 24.51 -18.54 -8.29
CA ILE A 150 23.50 -18.26 -7.26
C ILE A 150 23.31 -19.51 -6.40
N ILE A 151 23.50 -19.38 -5.09
CA ILE A 151 23.36 -20.49 -4.12
C ILE A 151 22.01 -20.46 -3.40
N CYS A 152 21.44 -19.28 -3.19
CA CYS A 152 20.13 -19.11 -2.58
C CYS A 152 19.57 -17.71 -2.89
N TYR A 153 18.27 -17.57 -2.65
CA TYR A 153 17.57 -16.31 -2.61
C TYR A 153 17.21 -15.96 -1.18
N GLU A 154 17.32 -14.68 -0.85
CA GLU A 154 16.84 -14.11 0.40
C GLU A 154 15.86 -13.01 0.07
N GLY A 155 14.72 -12.99 0.76
CA GLY A 155 13.69 -12.03 0.46
C GLY A 155 12.77 -11.71 1.61
N SER A 156 11.91 -10.73 1.33
CA SER A 156 10.85 -10.28 2.20
C SER A 156 9.55 -10.17 1.44
N LEU A 157 8.51 -10.80 1.98
CA LEU A 157 7.17 -10.89 1.42
C LEU A 157 6.21 -10.06 2.28
N GLU A 158 5.48 -9.16 1.65
CA GLU A 158 4.45 -8.34 2.27
C GLU A 158 3.08 -8.73 1.70
N ASP A 159 2.08 -9.02 2.53
CA ASP A 159 0.69 -9.17 2.08
C ASP A 159 0.10 -7.78 1.81
N ILE A 160 -0.26 -7.53 0.56
CA ILE A 160 -0.85 -6.26 0.09
C ILE A 160 -2.29 -6.45 -0.38
N THR A 161 -2.94 -7.55 0.00
CA THR A 161 -4.30 -7.91 -0.43
C THR A 161 -5.31 -6.85 -0.01
N GLU A 162 -5.32 -6.44 1.26
CA GLU A 162 -6.22 -5.40 1.76
C GLU A 162 -6.04 -4.08 0.99
N ARG A 163 -4.79 -3.68 0.72
CA ARG A 163 -4.51 -2.47 -0.07
C ARG A 163 -5.07 -2.60 -1.49
N LYS A 164 -4.89 -3.74 -2.15
CA LYS A 164 -5.40 -3.97 -3.51
C LYS A 164 -6.92 -3.99 -3.57
N GLU A 165 -7.57 -4.55 -2.56
CA GLU A 165 -9.04 -4.56 -2.44
C GLU A 165 -9.58 -3.14 -2.24
N MET A 166 -8.93 -2.33 -1.38
CA MET A 166 -9.28 -0.93 -1.19
C MET A 166 -9.09 -0.11 -2.48
N GLU A 167 -7.95 -0.26 -3.16
CA GLU A 167 -7.67 0.41 -4.44
C GLU A 167 -8.70 0.03 -5.51
N ALA A 168 -9.13 -1.24 -5.55
CA ALA A 168 -10.14 -1.71 -6.49
C ALA A 168 -11.53 -1.13 -6.17
N ALA A 169 -11.92 -1.11 -4.90
CA ALA A 169 -13.20 -0.56 -4.46
C ALA A 169 -13.29 0.96 -4.74
N GLU A 170 -12.23 1.72 -4.47
CA GLU A 170 -12.18 3.16 -4.78
C GLU A 170 -12.30 3.39 -6.29
N ARG A 171 -11.59 2.60 -7.08
CA ARG A 171 -11.66 2.67 -8.55
C ARG A 171 -13.06 2.37 -9.07
N GLU A 172 -13.73 1.36 -8.53
CA GLU A 172 -15.11 1.01 -8.90
C GLU A 172 -16.08 2.16 -8.57
N GLN A 173 -15.98 2.73 -7.37
CA GLN A 173 -16.79 3.88 -6.98
C GLN A 173 -16.57 5.10 -7.88
N ARG A 174 -15.32 5.37 -8.25
CA ARG A 174 -14.98 6.46 -9.17
C ARG A 174 -15.60 6.26 -10.55
N LEU A 175 -15.47 5.06 -11.13
CA LEU A 175 -16.05 4.73 -12.43
C LEU A 175 -17.59 4.84 -12.40
N LEU A 176 -18.21 4.39 -11.32
CA LEU A 176 -19.65 4.56 -11.11
C LEU A 176 -20.04 6.04 -11.06
N ALA A 177 -19.31 6.85 -10.30
CA ALA A 177 -19.56 8.29 -10.19
C ALA A 177 -19.39 9.02 -11.54
N GLU A 178 -18.35 8.67 -12.32
CA GLU A 178 -18.13 9.18 -13.67
C GLU A 178 -19.30 8.80 -14.60
N ALA A 179 -19.73 7.54 -14.59
CA ALA A 179 -20.89 7.10 -15.38
C ALA A 179 -22.21 7.79 -14.95
N LEU A 180 -22.42 8.01 -13.65
CA LEU A 180 -23.57 8.77 -13.15
C LEU A 180 -23.51 10.24 -13.56
N SER A 181 -22.32 10.85 -13.56
CA SER A 181 -22.11 12.21 -14.04
C SER A 181 -22.39 12.31 -15.55
N ASP A 182 -21.88 11.37 -16.35
CA ASP A 182 -22.11 11.33 -17.79
C ASP A 182 -23.58 11.12 -18.14
N THR A 183 -24.28 10.23 -17.41
CA THR A 183 -25.72 10.05 -17.58
C THR A 183 -26.51 11.27 -17.12
N ALA A 184 -26.14 11.92 -16.02
CA ALA A 184 -26.78 13.17 -15.61
C ALA A 184 -26.54 14.29 -16.64
N ALA A 185 -25.35 14.39 -17.21
CA ALA A 185 -25.03 15.33 -18.29
C ALA A 185 -25.80 14.99 -19.57
N ALA A 186 -25.91 13.71 -19.95
CA ALA A 186 -26.68 13.27 -21.10
C ALA A 186 -28.19 13.47 -20.91
N LEU A 187 -28.74 13.26 -19.71
CA LEU A 187 -30.13 13.58 -19.37
C LEU A 187 -30.37 15.10 -19.33
N SER A 188 -29.39 15.87 -18.84
CA SER A 188 -29.38 17.33 -18.94
C SER A 188 -29.21 17.83 -20.37
N GLY A 189 -28.63 17.00 -21.25
CA GLY A 189 -28.66 17.18 -22.71
C GLY A 189 -29.99 16.74 -23.32
N THR A 190 -30.63 15.67 -22.83
CA THR A 190 -31.98 15.21 -23.24
C THR A 190 -33.09 16.16 -22.75
N LEU A 191 -32.76 17.05 -21.82
CA LEU A 191 -33.40 18.34 -21.56
C LEU A 191 -33.31 19.32 -22.76
N GLU A 192 -32.88 18.84 -23.95
CA GLU A 192 -33.34 19.15 -25.31
C GLU A 192 -34.88 19.29 -25.47
N PHE A 193 -35.66 19.43 -24.39
CA PHE A 193 -37.06 19.80 -24.43
C PHE A 193 -37.29 20.97 -25.40
N GLU A 194 -36.42 21.99 -25.33
CA GLU A 194 -36.43 23.11 -26.26
C GLU A 194 -36.15 22.69 -27.72
N GLU A 195 -35.18 21.80 -27.97
CA GLU A 195 -34.92 21.29 -29.34
C GLU A 195 -36.08 20.44 -29.89
N VAL A 196 -36.77 19.70 -29.03
CA VAL A 196 -37.97 18.96 -29.41
C VAL A 196 -39.10 19.93 -29.77
N LEU A 197 -39.30 20.99 -28.97
CA LEU A 197 -40.28 22.04 -29.28
C LEU A 197 -39.97 22.73 -30.61
N ASP A 198 -38.68 22.96 -30.91
CA ASP A 198 -38.21 23.52 -32.18
C ASP A 198 -38.55 22.62 -33.38
N ARG A 199 -38.25 21.32 -33.26
CA ARG A 199 -38.53 20.35 -34.33
C ARG A 199 -40.02 20.18 -34.59
N ILE A 200 -40.85 20.24 -33.54
CA ILE A 200 -42.31 20.19 -33.69
C ILE A 200 -42.80 21.37 -34.52
N LEU A 201 -42.36 22.59 -34.20
CA LEU A 201 -42.74 23.80 -34.94
C LEU A 201 -42.30 23.73 -36.41
N VAL A 202 -41.07 23.25 -36.67
CA VAL A 202 -40.54 23.09 -38.04
C VAL A 202 -41.31 22.03 -38.84
N ASN A 203 -41.67 20.91 -38.25
CA ASN A 203 -42.45 19.87 -38.94
C ASN A 203 -43.90 20.32 -39.22
N MET A 204 -44.50 21.15 -38.37
CA MET A 204 -45.85 21.66 -38.61
C MET A 204 -45.97 22.47 -39.90
N GLU A 205 -44.92 23.18 -40.32
CA GLU A 205 -44.93 24.00 -41.56
C GLU A 205 -45.26 23.18 -42.81
N HIS A 206 -44.91 21.89 -42.79
CA HIS A 206 -45.12 20.97 -43.90
C HIS A 206 -46.49 20.32 -43.92
N VAL A 207 -47.21 20.34 -42.79
CA VAL A 207 -48.51 19.66 -42.63
C VAL A 207 -49.66 20.66 -42.75
N VAL A 208 -49.49 21.86 -42.20
CA VAL A 208 -50.47 22.94 -42.26
C VAL A 208 -49.73 24.24 -42.57
N PRO A 209 -49.97 24.87 -43.73
CA PRO A 209 -49.40 26.19 -44.00
C PRO A 209 -49.84 27.20 -42.93
N HIS A 210 -48.88 27.91 -42.37
CA HIS A 210 -49.11 28.94 -41.36
C HIS A 210 -47.99 29.97 -41.39
N ASP A 211 -48.28 31.20 -40.97
CA ASP A 211 -47.29 32.28 -40.92
C ASP A 211 -46.60 32.38 -39.54
N ALA A 212 -47.24 31.89 -38.48
CA ALA A 212 -46.71 31.88 -37.11
C ALA A 212 -47.30 30.74 -36.27
N ALA A 213 -46.51 30.21 -35.32
CA ALA A 213 -46.92 29.15 -34.40
C ALA A 213 -46.16 29.23 -33.07
N ASN A 214 -46.84 28.87 -31.98
CA ASN A 214 -46.24 28.75 -30.66
C ASN A 214 -46.68 27.49 -29.92
N ILE A 215 -45.88 27.09 -28.95
CA ILE A 215 -46.17 26.02 -28.00
C ILE A 215 -46.25 26.65 -26.62
N MET A 216 -47.38 26.44 -25.94
CA MET A 216 -47.63 26.93 -24.60
C MET A 216 -47.67 25.78 -23.60
N LEU A 217 -47.02 25.96 -22.45
CA LEU A 217 -47.14 25.07 -21.31
C LEU A 217 -48.11 25.70 -20.30
N VAL A 218 -49.10 24.91 -19.87
CA VAL A 218 -50.12 25.34 -18.91
C VAL A 218 -49.98 24.52 -17.64
N ASP A 219 -49.79 25.19 -16.50
CA ASP A 219 -49.78 24.56 -15.17
C ASP A 219 -50.52 25.42 -14.13
N LYS A 220 -51.31 24.75 -13.27
CA LYS A 220 -52.07 25.33 -12.15
C LYS A 220 -52.75 26.69 -12.44
N GLY A 221 -53.43 26.80 -13.58
CA GLY A 221 -54.18 28.01 -13.97
C GLY A 221 -53.33 29.13 -14.56
N SER A 222 -52.04 28.87 -14.81
CA SER A 222 -51.14 29.78 -15.51
C SER A 222 -50.67 29.15 -16.83
N ALA A 223 -50.64 29.93 -17.90
CA ALA A 223 -50.12 29.52 -19.20
C ALA A 223 -48.89 30.36 -19.55
N ARG A 224 -47.80 29.71 -19.96
CA ARG A 224 -46.60 30.38 -20.47
C ARG A 224 -46.26 29.88 -21.86
N ILE A 225 -45.77 30.76 -22.72
CA ILE A 225 -45.19 30.35 -24.00
C ILE A 225 -43.87 29.64 -23.69
N ALA A 226 -43.78 28.38 -24.08
CA ALA A 226 -42.56 27.61 -24.00
C ALA A 226 -41.68 27.84 -25.23
N ARG A 227 -42.29 27.92 -26.43
CA ARG A 227 -41.57 28.21 -27.67
C ARG A 227 -42.46 28.93 -28.68
N SER A 228 -41.90 29.76 -29.55
CA SER A 228 -42.63 30.37 -30.67
C SER A 228 -41.75 30.56 -31.91
N LYS A 229 -42.38 30.65 -33.09
CA LYS A 229 -41.77 30.89 -34.40
C LYS A 229 -42.75 31.69 -35.29
N GLY A 230 -42.23 32.60 -36.12
CA GLY A 230 -43.02 33.38 -37.09
C GLY A 230 -43.74 34.63 -36.54
N TYR A 231 -43.68 34.88 -35.23
CA TYR A 231 -44.13 36.16 -34.66
C TYR A 231 -43.06 37.23 -34.88
N ILE A 232 -43.46 38.36 -35.48
CA ILE A 232 -42.62 39.54 -35.62
C ILE A 232 -42.43 40.15 -34.22
N SER A 233 -41.19 40.47 -33.85
CA SER A 233 -40.85 41.08 -32.56
C SER A 233 -41.21 42.56 -32.55
N ASP A 234 -42.50 42.90 -32.44
CA ASP A 234 -42.96 44.31 -32.37
C ASP A 234 -42.91 44.91 -30.96
N TRP A 235 -42.26 44.26 -30.00
CA TRP A 235 -42.00 44.85 -28.68
C TRP A 235 -40.98 46.02 -28.71
N GLU A 236 -40.39 46.34 -29.88
CA GLU A 236 -39.54 47.53 -30.07
C GLU A 236 -40.24 48.72 -30.76
N GLU A 237 -41.48 48.56 -31.25
CA GLU A 237 -42.22 49.63 -31.94
C GLU A 237 -43.31 50.29 -31.07
N ASP A 238 -43.93 49.57 -30.13
CA ASP A 238 -44.94 50.13 -29.23
C ASP A 238 -44.38 51.18 -28.26
N ALA A 239 -43.09 51.10 -27.89
CA ALA A 239 -42.42 52.14 -27.12
C ALA A 239 -42.28 53.49 -27.88
N ARG A 240 -42.49 53.49 -29.20
CA ARG A 240 -42.45 54.71 -30.05
C ARG A 240 -43.82 55.29 -30.36
N GLN A 241 -44.91 54.52 -30.20
CA GLN A 241 -46.28 54.99 -30.49
C GLN A 241 -47.03 55.58 -29.29
N GLU A 242 -46.64 55.27 -28.04
CA GLU A 242 -47.20 55.90 -26.84
C GLU A 242 -46.95 57.43 -26.75
N SER A 243 -46.15 58.00 -27.66
CA SER A 243 -45.83 59.44 -27.67
C SER A 243 -46.62 60.29 -28.69
N ARG A 244 -47.59 59.74 -29.44
CA ARG A 244 -48.19 60.50 -30.58
C ARG A 244 -49.67 60.84 -30.59
N PHE A 245 -50.49 60.43 -29.62
CA PHE A 245 -51.88 60.92 -29.54
C PHE A 245 -52.29 61.27 -28.11
N LEU A 246 -51.55 62.21 -27.54
CA LEU A 246 -52.06 63.25 -26.65
C LEU A 246 -52.59 64.39 -27.55
N ILE A 247 -53.91 64.41 -27.81
CA ILE A 247 -54.80 65.60 -27.92
C ILE A 247 -56.21 65.14 -27.55
#